data_AF-A0A6I1F8K7-F1
#
_entry.id   AF-A0A6I1F8K7-F1
#
_cell.length_a   1.000
_cell.length_b   1.000
_cell.length_c   1.000
_cell.angle_alpha   90.00
_cell.angle_beta   90.00
_cell.angle_gamma   90.00
#
_symmetry.space_group_name_H-M   'P 1'
#
loop_
_entity.id
_entity.type
_entity.pdbx_description
1 polymer ?
#
loop_
_entity_poly.entity_id
_entity_poly.type
_entity_poly.pdbx_seq_one_letter_code
_entity_poly.pdbx_strand_id
1 'polypeptide(L)'
;MRIQWSMIFGLIFALIVAIFAVINVDSVTVNYLFGEGQWPLILVILISVLFGGLIIGSAGFIRIYTLQRKVKQLEKQKRLLEEKQGEQPIEEPILE
;
A
#
# COMPACT_ATOMS: atom_id res chain seq x y z
N MET A 1 4.65 -1.71 20.52
CA MET A 1 3.62 -0.82 21.09
C MET A 1 2.70 -0.18 20.04
N ARG A 2 3.17 0.60 19.04
CA ARG A 2 2.30 1.38 18.13
C ARG A 2 1.31 0.56 17.26
N ILE A 3 1.72 -0.61 16.78
CA ILE A 3 0.87 -1.48 15.93
C ILE A 3 -0.28 -2.12 16.73
N GLN A 4 -0.05 -2.50 17.99
CA GLN A 4 -1.09 -3.07 18.85
C GLN A 4 -2.21 -2.05 19.13
N TRP A 5 -1.84 -0.79 19.40
CA TRP A 5 -2.81 0.30 19.53
C TRP A 5 -3.59 0.52 18.23
N SER A 6 -2.94 0.49 17.07
CA SER A 6 -3.62 0.59 15.78
C SER A 6 -4.62 -0.54 15.54
N MET A 7 -4.30 -1.76 15.98
CA MET A 7 -5.20 -2.92 15.85
C MET A 7 -6.43 -2.78 16.75
N ILE A 8 -6.24 -2.30 17.99
CA ILE A 8 -7.34 -2.02 18.93
C ILE A 8 -8.26 -0.92 18.39
N PHE A 9 -7.70 0.21 17.92
CA PHE A 9 -8.49 1.27 17.31
C PHE A 9 -9.20 0.80 16.03
N GLY A 10 -8.54 -0.02 15.21
CA GLY A 10 -9.15 -0.63 14.03
C GLY A 10 -10.33 -1.52 14.37
N LEU A 11 -10.24 -2.31 15.45
CA LEU A 11 -11.33 -3.16 15.92
C LEU A 11 -12.52 -2.32 16.44
N ILE A 12 -12.25 -1.29 17.25
CA ILE A 12 -13.28 -0.35 17.73
C ILE A 12 -13.97 0.32 16.54
N PHE A 13 -13.20 0.79 15.56
CA PHE A 13 -13.75 1.38 14.35
C PHE A 13 -14.61 0.39 13.54
N ALA A 14 -14.16 -0.85 13.38
CA ALA A 14 -14.94 -1.89 12.71
C ALA A 14 -16.27 -2.17 13.42
N LEU A 15 -16.28 -2.19 14.77
CA LEU A 15 -17.52 -2.33 15.55
C LEU A 15 -18.47 -1.15 15.33
N ILE A 16 -17.95 0.09 15.31
CA ILE A 16 -18.76 1.28 15.01
C ILE A 16 -19.40 1.16 13.62
N VAL A 17 -18.61 0.81 12.59
CA VAL A 17 -19.11 0.61 11.23
C VAL A 17 -20.16 -0.50 11.16
N ALA A 18 -19.96 -1.60 11.87
CA ALA A 18 -20.93 -2.70 11.93
C ALA A 18 -22.26 -2.27 12.57
N ILE A 19 -22.20 -1.51 13.67
CA ILE A 19 -23.40 -0.94 14.30
C ILE A 19 -24.13 -0.01 13.33
N PHE A 20 -23.39 0.89 12.65
CA PHE A 20 -23.96 1.77 11.64
C PHE A 20 -24.64 0.98 10.51
N ALA A 21 -24.02 -0.11 10.06
CA ALA A 21 -24.57 -0.96 9.01
C ALA A 21 -25.89 -1.61 9.43
N VAL A 22 -26.01 -2.09 10.66
CA VAL A 22 -27.24 -2.70 11.18
C VAL A 22 -28.35 -1.65 11.35
N ILE A 23 -28.03 -0.47 11.89
CA ILE A 23 -29.02 0.60 12.12
C ILE A 23 -29.55 1.17 10.79
N ASN A 24 -28.72 1.22 9.75
CA ASN A 24 -29.07 1.78 8.44
C ASN A 24 -29.28 0.69 7.38
N VAL A 25 -29.71 -0.51 7.79
CA VAL A 25 -30.02 -1.63 6.89
C VAL A 25 -31.39 -1.48 6.23
N ASP A 26 -31.86 -0.24 6.07
CA ASP A 26 -33.08 0.04 5.34
C ASP A 26 -32.82 -0.02 3.84
N SER A 27 -33.69 -0.72 3.12
CA SER A 27 -33.65 -0.78 1.66
C SER A 27 -33.95 0.59 1.07
N VAL A 28 -33.00 1.15 0.32
CA VAL A 28 -33.17 2.40 -0.41
C VAL A 28 -33.09 2.12 -1.90
N THR A 29 -33.87 2.84 -2.70
CA THR A 29 -33.76 2.77 -4.16
C THR A 29 -32.44 3.39 -4.60
N VAL A 30 -31.61 2.57 -5.25
CA VAL A 30 -30.36 3.00 -5.86
C VAL A 30 -30.57 3.11 -7.35
N ASN A 31 -30.40 4.32 -7.87
CA ASN A 31 -30.48 4.60 -9.30
C ASN A 31 -29.11 4.38 -9.94
N TYR A 32 -28.93 3.25 -10.60
CA TYR A 32 -27.74 2.94 -11.37
C TYR A 32 -27.82 3.56 -12.77
N LEU A 33 -26.69 3.59 -13.48
CA LEU A 33 -26.60 4.17 -14.82
C LEU A 33 -27.53 3.49 -15.84
N PHE A 34 -27.95 2.24 -15.59
CA PHE A 34 -28.77 1.44 -16.50
C PHE A 34 -29.97 0.76 -15.81
N GLY A 35 -30.48 1.32 -14.71
CA GLY A 35 -31.67 0.79 -14.02
C GLY A 35 -31.71 1.14 -12.54
N GLU A 36 -32.75 0.70 -11.85
CA GLU A 36 -32.96 0.96 -10.42
C GLU A 36 -33.02 -0.37 -9.66
N GLY A 37 -32.48 -0.39 -8.43
CA GLY A 37 -32.53 -1.57 -7.56
C GLY A 37 -32.66 -1.18 -6.10
N GLN A 38 -33.35 -1.99 -5.29
CA GLN A 38 -33.49 -1.77 -3.85
C GLN A 38 -32.39 -2.49 -3.10
N TRP A 39 -31.44 -1.73 -2.56
CA TRP A 39 -30.32 -2.25 -1.79
C TRP A 39 -30.10 -1.38 -0.56
N PRO A 40 -29.63 -1.94 0.57
CA PRO A 40 -29.18 -1.14 1.70
C PRO A 40 -28.06 -0.18 1.28
N LEU A 41 -28.20 1.11 1.58
CA LEU A 41 -27.25 2.15 1.15
C LEU A 41 -25.82 1.86 1.62
N ILE A 42 -25.67 1.26 2.80
CA ILE A 42 -24.36 0.91 3.37
C ILE A 42 -23.57 -0.06 2.48
N LEU A 43 -24.22 -1.00 1.78
CA LEU A 43 -23.52 -1.93 0.88
C LEU A 43 -22.86 -1.19 -0.27
N VAL A 44 -23.55 -0.20 -0.84
CA VAL A 44 -23.03 0.64 -1.93
C VAL A 44 -21.82 1.45 -1.46
N ILE A 45 -21.89 2.02 -0.25
CA ILE A 45 -20.78 2.77 0.35
C ILE A 45 -19.58 1.85 0.60
N LEU A 46 -19.78 0.68 1.21
CA LEU A 46 -18.72 -0.27 1.50
C LEU A 46 -17.99 -0.73 0.23
N ILE A 47 -18.73 -1.06 -0.83
CA ILE A 47 -18.16 -1.45 -2.12
C ILE A 47 -17.35 -0.29 -2.72
N SER A 48 -17.89 0.94 -2.66
CA SER A 48 -17.23 2.14 -3.19
C SER A 48 -15.92 2.44 -2.46
N VAL A 49 -15.93 2.38 -1.12
CA VAL A 49 -14.73 2.56 -0.28
C VAL A 49 -13.72 1.44 -0.52
N LEU A 50 -14.18 0.19 -0.67
CA LEU A 50 -13.32 -0.94 -1.01
C LEU A 50 -12.59 -0.71 -2.34
N PHE A 51 -13.29 -0.27 -3.38
CA PHE A 51 -12.67 0.05 -4.67
C PHE A 51 -11.67 1.21 -4.55
N GLY A 52 -11.99 2.27 -3.81
CA GLY A 52 -11.05 3.34 -3.52
C GLY A 52 -9.77 2.84 -2.82
N GLY A 53 -9.93 1.99 -1.82
CA GLY A 53 -8.83 1.32 -1.12
C GLY A 53 -8.00 0.41 -2.04
N LEU A 54 -8.64 -0.33 -2.93
CA LEU A 54 -7.96 -1.17 -3.93
C LEU A 54 -7.13 -0.33 -4.90
N ILE A 55 -7.64 0.80 -5.38
CA ILE A 55 -6.92 1.70 -6.28
C ILE A 55 -5.67 2.26 -5.58
N ILE A 56 -5.84 2.83 -4.38
CA ILE A 56 -4.74 3.42 -3.61
C ILE A 56 -3.73 2.34 -3.22
N GLY A 57 -4.20 1.18 -2.75
CA GLY A 57 -3.38 0.05 -2.37
C GLY A 57 -2.56 -0.49 -3.55
N SER A 58 -3.17 -0.61 -4.73
CA SER A 58 -2.49 -1.05 -5.95
C SER A 58 -1.41 -0.06 -6.38
N ALA A 59 -1.70 1.24 -6.37
CA ALA A 59 -0.70 2.28 -6.67
C ALA A 59 0.48 2.25 -5.67
N GLY A 60 0.17 2.08 -4.38
CA GLY A 60 1.19 1.91 -3.33
C GLY A 60 2.05 0.67 -3.56
N PHE A 61 1.44 -0.46 -3.90
CA PHE A 61 2.14 -1.72 -4.18
C PHE A 61 3.13 -1.58 -5.35
N ILE A 62 2.71 -0.97 -6.46
CA ILE A 62 3.59 -0.70 -7.62
C ILE A 62 4.78 0.17 -7.20
N ARG A 63 4.54 1.23 -6.41
CA ARG A 63 5.61 2.10 -5.91
C ARG A 63 6.59 1.33 -5.05
N ILE A 64 6.12 0.52 -4.10
CA ILE A 64 6.98 -0.27 -3.22
C ILE A 64 7.80 -1.28 -4.02
N TYR A 65 7.17 -1.95 -4.99
CA TYR A 65 7.85 -2.90 -5.87
C TYR A 65 8.97 -2.26 -6.69
N THR A 66 8.70 -1.10 -7.29
CA THR A 66 9.72 -0.36 -8.06
C THR A 66 10.86 0.15 -7.17
N LEU A 67 10.55 0.61 -5.96
CA LEU A 67 11.56 1.00 -4.97
C LEU A 67 12.44 -0.18 -4.57
N GLN A 68 11.87 -1.36 -4.29
CA GLN A 68 12.64 -2.55 -3.97
C GLN A 68 13.59 -2.96 -5.10
N ARG A 69 13.14 -2.87 -6.37
CA ARG A 69 14.02 -3.12 -7.53
C ARG A 69 15.17 -2.12 -7.59
N LYS A 70 14.91 -0.83 -7.39
CA LYS A 70 15.95 0.22 -7.38
C LYS A 70 16.96 0.00 -6.26
N VAL A 71 16.50 -0.37 -5.06
CA VAL A 71 17.40 -0.69 -3.92
C VAL A 71 18.35 -1.84 -4.30
N LYS A 72 17.83 -2.94 -4.84
CA LYS A 72 18.67 -4.06 -5.29
C LYS A 72 19.68 -3.66 -6.37
N GLN A 73 19.29 -2.80 -7.31
CA GLN A 73 20.20 -2.31 -8.35
C GLN A 73 21.30 -1.43 -7.78
N LEU A 74 20.98 -0.51 -6.87
CA LEU A 74 21.94 0.36 -6.22
C LEU A 74 22.90 -0.44 -5.32
N GLU A 75 22.42 -1.44 -4.59
CA GLU A 75 23.26 -2.35 -3.80
C GLU A 75 24.25 -3.12 -4.68
N LYS A 76 23.82 -3.57 -5.88
CA LYS A 76 24.71 -4.23 -6.83
C LYS A 76 25.76 -3.27 -7.39
N GLN A 77 25.38 -2.05 -7.77
CA GLN A 77 26.32 -1.05 -8.27
C GLN A 77 27.36 -0.68 -7.20
N LYS A 78 26.92 -0.48 -5.97
CA LYS A 78 27.80 -0.19 -4.84
C LYS A 78 28.85 -1.29 -4.65
N ARG A 79 28.45 -2.56 -4.66
CA ARG A 79 29.37 -3.70 -4.54
C ARG A 79 30.41 -3.74 -5.65
N LEU A 80 30.00 -3.54 -6.90
CA LEU A 80 30.91 -3.52 -8.06
C LEU A 80 31.92 -2.37 -7.99
N LEU A 81 31.52 -1.22 -7.46
CA LEU A 81 32.41 -0.07 -7.26
C LEU A 81 33.43 -0.35 -6.15
N GLU A 82 33.00 -0.96 -5.03
CA GLU A 82 33.88 -1.38 -3.94
C GLU A 82 34.89 -2.44 -4.40
N GLU A 83 34.48 -3.41 -5.22
CA GLU A 83 35.36 -4.40 -5.84
C GLU A 83 36.41 -3.74 -6.76
N LYS A 84 35.99 -2.80 -7.62
CA LYS A 84 36.90 -2.06 -8.52
C LYS A 84 37.87 -1.13 -7.79
N GLN A 85 37.48 -0.56 -6.66
CA GLN A 85 38.37 0.25 -5.83
C GLN A 85 39.37 -0.61 -5.02
N GLY A 86 39.00 -1.85 -4.69
CA GLY A 86 39.92 -2.84 -4.10
C GLY A 86 40.92 -3.44 -5.09
N GLU A 87 40.65 -3.36 -6.40
CA GLU A 87 41.51 -3.86 -7.48
C GLU A 87 42.44 -2.81 -8.10
N GLN A 88 42.40 -1.53 -7.69
CA GLN A 88 43.43 -0.59 -8.10
C GLN A 88 44.76 -1.00 -7.46
N PRO A 89 45.77 -1.45 -8.24
CA PRO A 89 47.09 -1.71 -7.70
C PRO A 89 47.58 -0.39 -7.10
N ILE A 90 48.13 -0.46 -5.89
CA ILE A 90 48.95 0.63 -5.37
C ILE A 90 50.05 0.83 -6.40
N GLU A 91 49.93 1.84 -7.27
CA GLU A 91 51.04 2.33 -8.08
C GLU A 91 52.06 2.86 -7.07
N GLU A 92 52.98 1.98 -6.69
CA GLU A 92 54.15 2.32 -5.90
C GLU A 92 54.91 3.38 -6.73
N PRO A 93 55.14 4.60 -6.21
CA PRO A 93 55.86 5.60 -6.96
C PRO A 93 57.28 5.07 -7.16
N ILE A 94 57.65 4.84 -8.42
CA ILE A 94 59.03 4.51 -8.79
C ILE A 94 59.88 5.71 -8.36
N LEU A 95 60.64 5.55 -7.29
CA LEU A 95 61.68 6.49 -6.89
C LEU A 95 62.82 6.34 -7.89
N GLU A 96 62.85 7.24 -8.87
CA GLU A 96 63.98 7.45 -9.79
C GLU A 96 65.06 8.35 -9.14
#